data_AF-A0AAJ1B0Y4-F1
#
_entry.id   AF-A0AAJ1B0Y4-F1
#
_cell.length_a   1.000
_cell.length_b   1.000
_cell.length_c   1.000
_cell.angle_alpha   90.00
_cell.angle_beta   90.00
_cell.angle_gamma   90.00
#
_symmetry.space_group_name_H-M   'P 1'
#
loop_
_entity.id
_entity.type
_entity.pdbx_description
1 polymer ?
#
loop_
_entity_poly.entity_id
_entity_poly.type
_entity_poly.pdbx_seq_one_letter_code
_entity_poly.pdbx_strand_id
1 'polypeptide(L)' 'LPARERGEVGATWYAGTADAIYQNISFIDQYDPEYVLILSGDHIYKMDYDKMLTAHKQRKADATIAVLNVSLKEASRFGI' A
#
# COMPACT_ATOMS: atom_id res chain seq x y z
N LEU A 1 -5.18 8.27 -18.33
CA LEU A 1 -6.27 7.66 -17.52
C LEU A 1 -5.67 6.52 -16.71
N PRO A 2 -6.07 6.30 -15.45
CA PRO A 2 -5.63 5.14 -14.67
C PRO A 2 -5.98 3.85 -15.42
N ALA A 3 -5.22 2.76 -15.21
CA ALA A 3 -5.16 1.63 -16.13
C ALA A 3 -6.48 0.83 -16.31
N ARG A 4 -7.55 1.16 -15.59
CA ARG A 4 -8.86 0.48 -15.68
C ARG A 4 -10.04 1.32 -16.20
N GLU A 5 -9.76 2.45 -16.86
CA GLU A 5 -10.77 3.13 -17.71
C GLU A 5 -10.75 2.64 -19.17
N ARG A 6 -10.38 1.37 -19.41
CA ARG A 6 -10.62 0.72 -20.70
C ARG A 6 -11.90 -0.10 -20.58
N GLY A 7 -12.97 0.42 -21.18
CA GLY A 7 -14.22 -0.30 -21.37
C GLY A 7 -13.99 -1.49 -22.30
N GLU A 8 -13.63 -2.64 -21.75
CA GLU A 8 -13.62 -3.92 -22.46
C GLU A 8 -14.49 -4.93 -21.71
N VAL A 9 -15.24 -5.68 -22.50
CA VAL A 9 -16.23 -6.67 -22.10
C VAL A 9 -15.53 -7.75 -21.27
N GLY A 10 -15.72 -7.72 -19.94
CA GLY A 10 -15.22 -8.75 -19.02
C GLY A 10 -14.28 -8.23 -17.94
N ALA A 11 -14.72 -7.22 -17.16
CA ALA A 11 -13.97 -6.72 -16.01
C ALA A 11 -13.66 -7.85 -15.01
N THR A 12 -12.46 -8.40 -15.06
CA THR A 12 -11.95 -9.32 -14.05
C THR A 12 -11.66 -8.50 -12.80
N TRP A 13 -12.40 -8.76 -11.71
CA TRP A 13 -12.11 -8.14 -10.42
C TRP A 13 -10.68 -8.43 -9.98
N TYR A 14 -10.09 -7.52 -9.21
CA TYR A 14 -8.81 -7.83 -8.58
C TYR A 14 -9.01 -8.98 -7.59
N ALA A 15 -8.10 -9.96 -7.60
CA ALA A 15 -8.11 -11.08 -6.66
C ALA A 15 -7.77 -10.64 -5.22
N GLY A 16 -7.26 -9.42 -5.05
CA GLY A 16 -6.95 -8.80 -3.77
C GLY A 16 -6.17 -7.48 -3.94
N THR A 17 -5.77 -6.88 -2.82
CA THR A 17 -5.01 -5.61 -2.81
C THR A 17 -3.64 -5.74 -3.49
N ALA A 18 -2.94 -6.85 -3.29
CA ALA A 18 -1.65 -7.10 -3.96
C ALA A 18 -1.82 -7.29 -5.48
N ASP A 19 -2.87 -8.00 -5.91
CA ASP A 19 -3.19 -8.18 -7.33
C ASP A 19 -3.55 -6.86 -8.00
N ALA A 20 -4.23 -5.96 -7.27
CA ALA A 20 -4.49 -4.60 -7.76
C ALA A 20 -3.20 -3.82 -8.05
N ILE A 21 -2.17 -3.95 -7.20
CA ILE A 21 -0.86 -3.33 -7.43
C ILE A 21 -0.17 -4.01 -8.61
N TYR A 22 -0.13 -5.34 -8.63
CA TYR A 22 0.54 -6.13 -9.66
C TYR A 22 0.01 -5.82 -11.07
N GLN A 23 -1.31 -5.77 -11.24
CA GLN A 23 -1.92 -5.45 -12.53
C GLN A 23 -1.62 -4.01 -13.02
N ASN A 24 -1.13 -3.13 -12.14
CA ASN A 24 -0.76 -1.75 -12.45
C ASN A 24 0.76 -1.50 -12.36
N ILE A 25 1.60 -2.54 -12.31
CA ILE A 25 3.05 -2.40 -12.12
C ILE A 25 3.69 -1.53 -13.23
N SER A 26 3.23 -1.64 -14.47
CA SER A 26 3.72 -0.85 -15.60
C SER A 26 3.47 0.65 -15.45
N PHE A 27 2.47 1.06 -14.67
CA PHE A 27 2.24 2.46 -14.34
C PHE A 27 3.25 2.94 -13.29
N ILE A 28 3.56 2.11 -12.30
CA ILE A 28 4.54 2.42 -11.27
C ILE A 28 5.94 2.53 -11.89
N ASP A 29 6.31 1.57 -12.75
CA ASP A 29 7.62 1.50 -13.41
C ASP A 29 7.92 2.73 -14.28
N GLN A 30 6.89 3.39 -14.83
CA GLN A 30 7.07 4.63 -15.61
C GLN A 30 7.64 5.79 -14.79
N TYR A 31 7.48 5.77 -13.47
CA TYR A 31 8.00 6.81 -12.57
C TYR A 31 9.36 6.44 -11.95
N ASP A 32 9.84 5.21 -12.17
CA ASP A 32 11.09 4.67 -11.61
C ASP A 32 11.33 5.05 -10.13
N PRO A 33 10.39 4.71 -9.21
CA PRO A 33 10.51 5.14 -7.83
C PRO A 33 11.54 4.31 -7.05
N GLU A 34 12.41 4.98 -6.28
CA GLU A 34 13.31 4.31 -5.33
C GLU A 34 12.53 3.67 -4.17
N TYR A 35 11.39 4.25 -3.78
CA TYR A 35 10.53 3.76 -2.71
C TYR A 35 9.06 3.87 -3.10
N VAL A 36 8.27 2.85 -2.76
CA VAL A 36 6.82 2.83 -2.95
C VAL A 36 6.12 2.85 -1.59
N LEU A 37 5.26 3.84 -1.37
CA LEU A 37 4.42 3.95 -0.18
C LEU A 37 3.00 3.45 -0.49
N ILE A 38 2.57 2.37 0.15
CA ILE A 38 1.23 1.80 0.01
C ILE A 38 0.35 2.27 1.17
N LEU A 39 -0.79 2.90 0.85
CA LEU A 39 -1.72 3.47 1.84
C LEU A 39 -3.13 2.92 1.64
N SER A 40 -3.84 2.69 2.74
CA SER A 40 -5.28 2.45 2.71
C SER A 40 -6.03 3.77 2.56
N GLY A 41 -6.93 3.85 1.58
CA GLY A 41 -7.70 5.05 1.28
C GLY A 41 -8.95 5.25 2.14
N ASP A 42 -9.26 4.33 3.05
CA ASP A 42 -10.47 4.28 3.87
C ASP A 42 -10.27 4.75 5.31
N HIS A 43 -9.05 5.13 5.70
CA HIS A 43 -8.73 5.60 7.04
C HIS A 43 -8.61 7.13 7.11
N ILE A 44 -9.23 7.74 8.12
CA ILE A 44 -9.04 9.15 8.47
C ILE A 44 -7.95 9.24 9.55
N TYR A 45 -6.78 9.77 9.19
CA TYR A 45 -5.68 9.98 10.11
C TYR A 45 -4.72 11.07 9.61
N LYS A 46 -3.76 11.45 10.47
CA LYS A 46 -2.65 12.33 10.10
C LYS A 46 -1.35 11.65 10.49
N MET A 47 -0.47 11.47 9.52
CA MET A 47 0.86 10.89 9.72
C MET A 47 1.89 11.64 8.89
N ASP A 48 3.08 11.80 9.44
CA ASP A 48 4.26 12.30 8.74
C ASP A 48 5.06 11.09 8.23
N TYR A 49 4.99 10.83 6.93
CA TYR A 49 5.61 9.65 6.31
C TYR A 49 7.13 9.76 6.18
N ASP A 50 7.71 10.96 6.25
CA ASP A 50 9.18 11.13 6.18
C ASP A 50 9.87 10.42 7.36
N LYS A 51 9.21 10.41 8.52
CA LYS A 51 9.67 9.67 9.70
C LYS A 51 9.68 8.16 9.45
N MET A 52 8.67 7.63 8.77
CA MET A 52 8.58 6.21 8.42
C MET A 52 9.62 5.83 7.38
N LEU A 53 9.78 6.64 6.33
CA LEU A 53 10.81 6.43 5.31
C LEU A 53 12.22 6.48 5.90
N THR A 54 12.49 7.43 6.80
CA THR A 54 13.75 7.50 7.53
C THR A 54 14.01 6.23 8.33
N ALA A 55 12.99 5.76 9.07
CA ALA A 55 13.07 4.53 9.86
C ALA A 55 13.32 3.28 9.00
N HIS A 56 12.71 3.21 7.82
CA HIS A 56 12.91 2.15 6.82
C HIS A 56 14.37 2.13 6.30
N LYS A 57 14.86 3.29 5.85
CA LYS A 57 16.25 3.47 5.36
C LYS A 57 17.29 3.11 6.41
N GLN A 58 17.12 3.59 7.63
CA GLN A 58 18.06 3.33 8.73
C GLN A 58 18.16 1.85 9.09
N ARG A 59 17.05 1.11 8.99
CA ARG A 59 17.00 -0.33 9.29
C ARG A 59 17.45 -1.19 8.11
N LYS A 60 17.58 -0.62 6.91
CA LYS A 60 17.79 -1.37 5.66
C LYS A 60 16.77 -2.49 5.51
N ALA A 61 15.51 -2.18 5.84
CA ALA A 61 14.44 -3.17 5.83
C ALA A 61 13.94 -3.39 4.39
N ASP A 62 13.55 -4.62 4.06
CA ASP A 62 12.90 -4.92 2.78
C ASP A 62 11.48 -4.31 2.72
N ALA A 63 10.80 -4.27 3.86
CA ALA A 63 9.48 -3.67 4.03
C ALA A 63 9.35 -3.03 5.42
N THR A 64 8.49 -2.03 5.55
CA THR A 64 8.17 -1.41 6.84
C THR A 64 6.67 -1.22 6.96
N ILE A 65 6.10 -1.71 8.06
CA ILE A 65 4.66 -1.70 8.32
C ILE A 65 4.40 -0.75 9.48
N ALA A 66 3.52 0.23 9.27
CA ALA A 66 3.02 1.09 10.34
C ALA A 66 1.96 0.34 11.14
N VAL A 67 2.11 0.31 12.47
CA VAL A 67 1.19 -0.39 13.38
C VAL A 67 0.63 0.57 14.42
N LEU A 68 -0.61 0.35 14.83
CA LEU A 68 -1.20 1.00 15.99
C LEU A 68 -1.00 0.10 17.20
N ASN A 69 -0.56 0.68 18.32
CA ASN A 69 -0.49 -0.05 19.56
C ASN A 69 -1.90 -0.11 20.17
N VAL A 70 -2.50 -1.30 20.17
CA VAL A 70 -3.85 -1.55 20.66
C VAL A 70 -3.83 -2.60 21.76
N SER A 71 -4.88 -2.67 22.57
CA SER A 71 -4.99 -3.72 23.56
C SER A 71 -5.11 -5.11 22.89
N LEU A 72 -4.69 -6.18 23.57
CA LEU A 72 -4.88 -7.56 23.07
C LEU A 72 -6.35 -7.89 22.76
N LYS A 73 -7.29 -7.22 23.45
CA LYS A 73 -8.72 -7.37 23.21
C LYS A 73 -9.16 -6.78 21.87
N GLU A 74 -8.49 -5.73 21.40
CA GLU A 74 -8.79 -5.04 20.14
C GLU A 74 -7.97 -5.58 18.96
N ALA A 75 -6.84 -6.22 19.26
CA ALA A 75 -5.89 -6.79 18.32
C ALA A 75 -6.53 -7.67 17.23
N SER A 76 -7.55 -8.47 17.57
CA SER A 76 -8.24 -9.39 16.63
C SER A 76 -8.94 -8.72 15.46
N ARG A 77 -9.13 -7.39 15.51
CA ARG A 77 -9.75 -6.60 14.43
C ARG A 77 -8.74 -6.13 13.39
N PHE A 78 -7.44 -6.28 13.67
CA PHE A 78 -6.36 -5.86 12.81
C PHE A 78 -5.70 -7.08 12.16
N GLY A 79 -5.06 -6.88 11.00
CA GLY A 79 -4.13 -7.87 10.46
C GLY A 79 -2.84 -7.83 11.28
N ILE A 80 -2.61 -8.85 12.10
CA ILE A 80 -1.42 -9.02 12.94
C ILE A 80 -0.65 -10.24 12.46
#